data_AF-A0A1Q9VNB1-F1
#
_entry.id   AF-A0A1Q9VNB1-F1
#
_cell.length_a   1.000
_cell.length_b   1.000
_cell.length_c   1.000
_cell.angle_alpha   90.00
_cell.angle_beta   90.00
_cell.angle_gamma   90.00
#
_symmetry.space_group_name_H-M   'P 1'
#
loop_
_entity.id
_entity.type
_entity.pdbx_description
1 polymer ?
#
loop_
_entity_poly.entity_id
_entity_poly.type
_entity_poly.pdbx_seq_one_letter_code
_entity_poly.pdbx_strand_id
1 'polypeptide(L)'
;MEPVVVREQPAADVTADYADIPASSGARGLVAAVAEQATRGMGDWILETTPDYAGEPFYRADVTGMQDDAQAGERLFITVREDVGENGREYTIDTVERTLLCHRGVSGGLCL
;
A
#
# COMPACT_ATOMS: atom_id res chain seq x y z
N MET A 1 -26.84 13.15 -8.07
CA MET A 1 -25.63 12.34 -7.87
C MET A 1 -24.55 13.31 -7.43
N GLU A 2 -24.37 13.45 -6.13
CA GLU A 2 -23.28 14.24 -5.57
C GLU A 2 -21.99 13.43 -5.68
N PRO A 3 -20.85 14.04 -6.04
CA PRO A 3 -19.58 13.34 -6.12
C PRO A 3 -19.17 12.86 -4.72
N VAL A 4 -18.85 11.57 -4.59
CA VAL A 4 -18.25 10.99 -3.38
C VAL A 4 -16.87 11.63 -3.21
N VAL A 5 -16.75 12.59 -2.29
CA VAL A 5 -15.46 13.19 -1.92
C VAL A 5 -14.75 12.20 -1.01
N VAL A 6 -13.89 11.36 -1.60
CA VAL A 6 -12.97 10.49 -0.85
C VAL A 6 -12.01 11.40 -0.09
N ARG A 7 -12.08 11.40 1.25
CA ARG A 7 -11.17 12.15 2.11
C ARG A 7 -10.04 11.23 2.57
N GLU A 8 -8.83 11.52 2.12
CA GLU A 8 -7.60 10.80 2.46
C GLU A 8 -7.14 11.16 3.88
N GLN A 9 -6.89 10.16 4.72
CA GLN A 9 -6.20 10.33 6.00
C GLN A 9 -4.71 10.62 5.80
N PRO A 10 -4.03 11.31 6.75
CA PRO A 10 -2.57 11.41 6.72
C PRO A 10 -1.97 10.01 6.72
N ALA A 11 -0.95 9.80 5.90
CA ALA A 11 -0.35 8.48 5.74
C ALA A 11 0.29 8.04 7.07
N ALA A 12 -0.07 6.84 7.54
CA ALA A 12 0.48 6.22 8.73
C ALA A 12 1.62 5.29 8.33
N ASP A 13 2.78 5.41 8.97
CA ASP A 13 3.87 4.45 8.80
C ASP A 13 3.45 3.09 9.40
N VAL A 14 3.40 2.08 8.54
CA VAL A 14 3.02 0.70 8.85
C VAL A 14 4.11 -0.28 8.41
N THR A 15 5.36 0.21 8.23
CA THR A 15 6.47 -0.60 7.74
C THR A 15 6.70 -1.85 8.60
N ALA A 16 6.54 -1.72 9.92
CA ALA A 16 6.70 -2.82 10.87
C ALA A 16 5.72 -3.98 10.64
N ASP A 17 4.55 -3.72 10.06
CA ASP A 17 3.53 -4.74 9.77
C ASP A 17 3.99 -5.69 8.64
N TYR A 18 5.03 -5.32 7.89
CA TYR A 18 5.55 -6.03 6.72
C TYR A 18 7.01 -6.49 6.89
N ALA A 19 7.55 -6.45 8.10
CA ALA A 19 8.95 -6.78 8.39
C ALA A 19 9.33 -8.24 8.05
N ASP A 20 8.35 -9.14 7.97
CA ASP A 20 8.56 -10.56 7.66
C ASP A 20 8.61 -10.85 6.15
N ILE A 21 8.32 -9.87 5.28
CA ILE A 21 8.40 -10.05 3.83
C ILE A 21 9.88 -10.16 3.43
N PRO A 22 10.31 -11.29 2.85
CA PRO A 22 11.70 -11.47 2.46
C PRO A 22 12.05 -10.58 1.27
N ALA A 23 13.36 -10.37 1.11
CA ALA A 23 13.88 -9.70 -0.06
C ALA A 23 13.48 -10.43 -1.35
N SER A 24 13.40 -9.68 -2.45
CA SER A 24 12.95 -10.19 -3.75
C SER A 24 13.92 -9.82 -4.85
N SER A 25 13.97 -10.62 -5.91
CA SER A 25 14.71 -10.29 -7.14
C SER A 25 14.02 -9.19 -7.97
N GLY A 26 12.85 -8.70 -7.56
CA GLY A 26 12.14 -7.62 -8.26
C GLY A 26 11.20 -6.82 -7.36
N ALA A 27 11.25 -5.50 -7.50
CA ALA A 27 10.42 -4.56 -6.75
C ALA A 27 8.90 -4.85 -6.84
N ARG A 28 8.39 -5.21 -8.03
CA ARG A 28 6.97 -5.54 -8.21
C ARG A 28 6.54 -6.77 -7.41
N GLY A 29 7.45 -7.71 -7.18
CA GLY A 29 7.19 -8.88 -6.34
C GLY A 29 6.97 -8.50 -4.88
N LEU A 30 7.75 -7.54 -4.36
CA LEU A 30 7.54 -7.01 -3.01
C LEU A 30 6.22 -6.26 -2.88
N VAL A 31 5.89 -5.43 -3.87
CA VAL A 31 4.63 -4.68 -3.86
C VAL A 31 3.42 -5.62 -3.85
N ALA A 32 3.48 -6.69 -4.65
CA ALA A 32 2.45 -7.72 -4.63
C ALA A 32 2.37 -8.42 -3.26
N ALA A 33 3.52 -8.80 -2.67
CA ALA A 33 3.54 -9.43 -1.35
C ALA A 33 2.94 -8.53 -0.24
N VAL A 34 3.27 -7.23 -0.24
CA VAL A 34 2.71 -6.24 0.68
C VAL A 34 1.19 -6.15 0.50
N ALA A 35 0.72 -6.00 -0.75
CA ALA A 35 -0.70 -5.84 -1.04
C ALA A 35 -1.51 -7.12 -0.75
N GLU A 36 -0.96 -8.31 -1.06
CA GLU A 36 -1.56 -9.60 -0.71
C GLU A 36 -1.67 -9.76 0.81
N GLN A 37 -0.62 -9.43 1.56
CA GLN A 37 -0.64 -9.47 3.02
C GLN A 37 -1.65 -8.47 3.61
N ALA A 38 -1.75 -7.27 3.03
CA ALA A 38 -2.71 -6.24 3.42
C ALA A 38 -4.16 -6.73 3.26
N THR A 39 -4.49 -7.39 2.15
CA THR A 39 -5.83 -7.99 1.94
C THR A 39 -6.14 -9.13 2.90
N ARG A 40 -5.12 -9.77 3.47
CA ARG A 40 -5.22 -11.04 4.22
C ARG A 40 -6.02 -12.12 3.47
N GLY A 41 -5.98 -12.10 2.14
CA GLY A 41 -6.73 -13.01 1.27
C GLY A 41 -8.24 -12.80 1.25
N MET A 42 -8.75 -11.70 1.81
CA MET A 42 -10.18 -11.39 1.90
C MET A 42 -10.62 -10.23 1.00
N GLY A 43 -9.68 -9.54 0.36
CA GLY A 43 -9.93 -8.39 -0.52
C GLY A 43 -9.18 -8.49 -1.83
N ASP A 44 -9.34 -7.46 -2.65
CA ASP A 44 -8.65 -7.30 -3.92
C ASP A 44 -7.65 -6.15 -3.82
N TRP A 45 -6.62 -6.16 -4.67
CA TRP A 45 -5.69 -5.05 -4.76
C TRP A 45 -5.33 -4.74 -6.21
N ILE A 46 -5.01 -3.47 -6.46
CA ILE A 46 -4.57 -2.97 -7.76
C ILE A 46 -3.33 -2.11 -7.59
N LEU A 47 -2.39 -2.25 -8.53
CA LEU A 47 -1.24 -1.35 -8.64
C LEU A 47 -1.65 -0.12 -9.45
N GLU A 48 -1.80 1.01 -8.77
CA GLU A 48 -2.27 2.27 -9.36
C GLU A 48 -1.15 3.01 -10.09
N THR A 49 0.03 3.11 -9.48
CA THR A 49 1.17 3.78 -10.10
C THR A 49 2.49 3.13 -9.72
N THR A 50 3.49 3.33 -10.58
CA THR A 50 4.89 2.96 -10.36
C THR A 50 5.75 4.22 -10.31
N PRO A 51 6.93 4.16 -9.68
CA PRO A 51 7.86 5.28 -9.64
C PRO A 51 8.14 5.90 -11.02
N ASP A 52 8.38 5.04 -12.01
CA ASP A 52 8.70 5.46 -13.39
C ASP A 52 7.53 6.15 -14.12
N TYR A 53 6.29 5.88 -13.70
CA TYR A 53 5.09 6.38 -14.38
C TYR A 53 4.66 7.76 -13.86
N ALA A 54 4.72 7.98 -12.54
CA ALA A 54 4.30 9.23 -11.91
C ALA A 54 5.45 10.18 -11.54
N GLY A 55 6.71 9.73 -11.63
CA GLY A 55 7.87 10.48 -11.13
C GLY A 55 7.91 10.57 -9.60
N GLU A 56 7.24 9.65 -8.92
CA GLU A 56 7.17 9.54 -7.46
C GLU A 56 8.20 8.52 -6.95
N PRO A 57 8.68 8.62 -5.69
CA PRO A 57 9.68 7.69 -5.17
C PRO A 57 9.09 6.34 -4.70
N PHE A 58 7.78 6.13 -4.83
CA PHE A 58 7.07 4.97 -4.28
C PHE A 58 6.16 4.31 -5.32
N TYR A 59 5.77 3.07 -5.03
CA TYR A 59 4.65 2.38 -5.67
C TYR A 59 3.37 2.73 -4.94
N ARG A 60 2.27 2.94 -5.67
CA ARG A 60 0.95 3.14 -5.06
C ARG A 60 0.07 1.94 -5.37
N ALA A 61 -0.44 1.31 -4.33
CA ALA A 61 -1.38 0.20 -4.45
C ALA A 61 -2.66 0.50 -3.67
N ASP A 62 -3.81 0.27 -4.27
CA ASP A 62 -5.10 0.37 -3.59
C ASP A 62 -5.59 -1.03 -3.25
N VAL A 63 -5.90 -1.24 -1.98
CA VAL A 63 -6.45 -2.47 -1.41
C VAL A 63 -7.90 -2.20 -1.05
N THR A 64 -8.81 -3.02 -1.56
CA THR A 64 -10.27 -2.82 -1.44
C THR A 64 -10.98 -4.14 -1.16
N GLY A 65 -12.31 -4.10 -0.96
CA GLY A 65 -13.10 -5.31 -0.74
C GLY A 65 -12.94 -5.91 0.66
N MET A 66 -12.40 -5.14 1.60
CA MET A 66 -12.30 -5.52 3.01
C MET A 66 -13.72 -5.65 3.62
N GLN A 67 -13.91 -6.57 4.58
CA GLN A 67 -15.22 -6.82 5.21
C GLN A 67 -15.68 -5.72 6.20
N ASP A 68 -14.99 -4.58 6.23
CA ASP A 68 -15.27 -3.48 7.15
C ASP A 68 -16.31 -2.54 6.50
N ASP A 69 -17.42 -2.28 7.18
CA ASP A 69 -18.52 -1.49 6.64
C ASP A 69 -18.29 0.04 6.72
N ALA A 70 -17.28 0.47 7.48
CA ALA A 70 -16.82 1.85 7.56
C ALA A 70 -15.64 2.12 6.61
N GLN A 71 -14.75 1.15 6.43
CA GLN A 71 -13.57 1.24 5.57
C GLN A 71 -13.82 0.62 4.17
N ALA A 72 -13.79 1.45 3.13
CA ALA A 72 -13.88 0.98 1.75
C ALA A 72 -12.58 0.28 1.27
N GLY A 73 -11.45 0.62 1.90
CA GLY A 73 -10.15 0.05 1.59
C GLY A 73 -9.01 0.82 2.22
N GLU A 74 -7.80 0.59 1.73
CA GLU A 74 -6.60 1.33 2.09
C GLU A 74 -5.73 1.56 0.86
N ARG A 75 -5.03 2.69 0.86
CA ARG A 75 -4.04 3.04 -0.14
C ARG A 75 -2.67 2.92 0.50
N LEU A 76 -1.80 2.14 -0.13
CA LEU A 76 -0.44 1.87 0.31
C LEU A 76 0.54 2.63 -0.59
N PHE A 77 1.50 3.27 0.05
CA PHE A 77 2.64 3.92 -0.57
C PHE A 77 3.89 3.14 -0.17
N ILE A 78 4.45 2.40 -1.12
CA ILE A 78 5.47 1.38 -0.86
C ILE A 78 6.78 1.86 -1.48
N THR A 79 7.75 2.18 -0.65
CA THR A 79 9.11 2.48 -1.06
C THR A 79 9.95 1.22 -0.92
N VAL A 80 10.69 0.89 -1.97
CA VAL A 80 11.62 -0.25 -1.98
C VAL A 80 13.04 0.26 -2.08
N ARG A 81 13.95 -0.41 -1.40
CA ARG A 81 15.39 -0.19 -1.55
C ARG A 81 15.95 -1.22 -2.52
N GLU A 82 16.78 -0.77 -3.45
CA GLU A 82 17.58 -1.64 -4.31
C GLU A 82 18.97 -1.80 -3.68
N ASP A 83 19.36 -3.02 -3.40
CA ASP A 83 20.69 -3.41 -2.93
C ASP A 83 21.40 -4.17 -4.06
N VAL A 84 22.58 -3.70 -4.46
CA VAL A 84 23.39 -4.33 -5.51
C VAL A 84 24.58 -5.04 -4.87
N GLY A 85 24.49 -6.37 -4.78
CA GLY A 85 25.51 -7.21 -4.19
C GLY A 85 26.19 -8.15 -5.20
N GLU A 86 27.08 -9.02 -4.70
CA GLU A 86 27.79 -10.00 -5.52
C GLU A 86 26.85 -11.00 -6.23
N ASN A 87 25.66 -11.22 -5.69
CA ASN A 87 24.64 -12.14 -6.23
C ASN A 87 23.64 -11.45 -7.18
N GLY A 88 23.87 -10.19 -7.55
CA GLY A 88 22.97 -9.40 -8.39
C GLY A 88 22.15 -8.38 -7.60
N ARG A 89 21.00 -8.00 -8.16
CA ARG A 89 20.10 -7.02 -7.55
C ARG A 89 19.12 -7.72 -6.62
N GLU A 90 19.02 -7.21 -5.42
CA GLU A 90 18.04 -7.60 -4.43
C GLU A 90 17.24 -6.37 -4.03
N TYR A 91 15.94 -6.55 -3.80
CA TYR A 91 15.05 -5.50 -3.36
C TYR A 91 14.54 -5.82 -1.98
N THR A 92 14.47 -4.81 -1.12
CA THR A 92 13.87 -4.88 0.22
C THR A 92 12.82 -3.79 0.41
N ILE A 93 11.90 -3.98 1.34
CA ILE A 93 10.95 -2.93 1.73
C ILE A 93 11.69 -1.90 2.56
N ASP A 94 11.63 -0.64 2.14
CA ASP A 94 12.22 0.48 2.87
C ASP A 94 11.20 1.09 3.83
N THR A 95 10.07 1.52 3.27
CA THR A 95 8.96 2.15 4.00
C THR A 95 7.64 1.75 3.38
N VAL A 96 6.62 1.53 4.23
CA VAL A 96 5.22 1.42 3.81
C VAL A 96 4.39 2.43 4.58
N GLU A 97 3.80 3.38 3.85
CA GLU A 97 2.83 4.30 4.42
C GLU A 97 1.42 3.92 3.97
N ARG A 98 0.44 4.09 4.85
CA ARG A 98 -0.97 3.74 4.61
C ARG A 98 -1.89 4.92 4.82
N THR A 99 -2.80 5.11 3.87
CA THR A 99 -3.97 5.99 4.02
C THR A 99 -5.25 5.15 3.94
N LEU A 100 -6.16 5.30 4.91
CA LEU A 100 -7.45 4.63 4.85
C LEU A 100 -8.37 5.30 3.81
N LEU A 101 -9.10 4.47 3.05
CA LEU A 101 -10.16 4.89 2.15
C LEU A 101 -11.50 4.63 2.86
N CYS A 102 -12.18 5.69 3.31
CA CYS A 102 -13.40 5.56 4.10
C CYS A 102 -14.67 5.68 3.25
N HIS A 103 -15.69 4.88 3.55
CA HIS A 103 -16.95 4.88 2.80
C HIS A 103 -17.94 5.96 3.27
N ARG A 104 -18.04 6.23 4.58
CA ARG A 104 -19.03 7.20 5.14
C ARG A 104 -18.40 8.46 5.74
N GLY A 105 -17.10 8.65 5.55
CA GLY A 105 -16.34 9.83 5.98
C GLY A 105 -15.31 9.53 7.07
N VAL A 106 -14.68 10.59 7.57
CA VAL A 106 -13.60 10.51 8.58
C VAL A 106 -14.00 11.37 9.79
N SER A 107 -13.89 10.82 11.00
CA SER A 107 -14.00 11.57 12.26
C SER A 107 -12.94 11.11 13.25
N GLY A 108 -12.24 12.05 13.87
CA GLY A 108 -11.19 11.74 14.84
C GLY A 108 -10.04 10.89 14.29
N GLY A 109 -9.85 10.83 12.96
CA GLY A 109 -8.83 9.97 12.33
C GLY A 109 -9.26 8.51 12.13
N LEU A 110 -10.56 8.20 12.31
CA LEU A 110 -11.12 6.88 12.04
C LEU A 110 -12.18 6.98 10.94
N CYS A 111 -12.32 5.91 10.15
CA CYS A 111 -13.48 5.75 9.27
C CYS A 111 -14.75 5.58 10.13
N LEU A 112 -15.85 6.20 9.70
CA LEU A 112 -17.18 6.08 10.32
C LEU A 112 -18.15 5.33 9.41
#